data_AF-A0A7C3AJE1-F1
#
_entry.id   AF-A0A7C3AJE1-F1
#
_cell.length_a   1.000
_cell.length_b   1.000
_cell.length_c   1.000
_cell.angle_alpha   90.00
_cell.angle_beta   90.00
_cell.angle_gamma   90.00
#
_symmetry.space_group_name_H-M   'P 1'
#
loop_
_entity.id
_entity.type
_entity.pdbx_description
1 polymer ?
#
loop_
_entity_poly.entity_id
_entity_poly.type
_entity_poly.pdbx_seq_one_letter_code
_entity_poly.pdbx_strand_id
1 'polypeptide(L)'
;FLSTLADPRWDYVALGHIHKHQVLNPDRYPPVVYSGSLERIDFGEEDHEKGFCWVDLVREKTTWSFVPVKARPFHTIKVDVREAADPTAAVLAKLEGLSLKGAIVRVLVQLQAEQEVALREREVDLALTMAGHASLIREVETEARARLGDLEPETLTPLELVERYFKSREVEGERLDALLVKAEELVQER
;
A
#
# COMPACT_ATOMS: atom_id res chain seq x y z
N PHE A 1 19.90 2.93 -20.06
CA PHE A 1 20.12 2.04 -18.89
C PHE A 1 20.22 0.58 -19.35
N LEU A 2 19.15 -0.02 -19.89
CA LEU A 2 19.20 -1.40 -20.40
C LEU A 2 20.25 -1.59 -21.51
N SER A 3 20.38 -0.63 -22.43
CA SER A 3 21.38 -0.65 -23.51
C SER A 3 22.84 -0.71 -23.03
N THR A 4 23.11 -0.27 -21.80
CA THR A 4 24.45 -0.34 -21.18
C THR A 4 24.70 -1.70 -20.53
N LEU A 5 23.64 -2.35 -20.04
CA LEU A 5 23.71 -3.61 -19.32
C LEU A 5 23.61 -4.82 -20.27
N ALA A 6 22.80 -4.73 -21.32
CA ALA A 6 22.62 -5.77 -22.33
C ALA A 6 23.77 -5.81 -23.36
N ASP A 7 25.01 -5.77 -22.88
CA ASP A 7 26.22 -5.89 -23.70
C ASP A 7 26.52 -7.38 -23.94
N PRO A 8 26.72 -7.83 -25.21
CA PRO A 8 26.94 -9.24 -25.56
C PRO A 8 28.27 -9.82 -25.05
N ARG A 9 29.15 -8.99 -24.47
CA ARG A 9 30.32 -9.47 -23.73
C ARG A 9 29.93 -10.17 -22.44
N TRP A 10 28.76 -9.89 -21.89
CA TRP A 10 28.20 -10.60 -20.74
C TRP A 10 27.32 -11.76 -21.21
N ASP A 11 27.24 -12.80 -20.38
CA ASP A 11 26.39 -13.96 -20.64
C ASP A 11 25.16 -14.01 -19.72
N TYR A 12 25.23 -13.28 -18.60
CA TYR A 12 24.14 -13.04 -17.67
C TYR A 12 24.47 -11.80 -16.84
N VAL A 13 23.47 -10.96 -16.59
CA VAL A 13 23.62 -9.78 -15.73
C VAL A 13 22.71 -9.93 -14.52
N ALA A 14 23.33 -10.24 -13.38
CA ALA A 14 22.67 -10.34 -12.09
C ALA A 14 22.51 -8.95 -11.45
N LEU A 15 21.27 -8.50 -11.28
CA LEU A 15 20.94 -7.24 -10.63
C LEU A 15 20.38 -7.49 -9.22
N GLY A 16 20.58 -6.52 -8.32
CA GLY A 16 20.11 -6.55 -6.92
C GLY A 16 19.38 -5.26 -6.54
N HIS A 17 19.21 -4.96 -5.24
CA HIS A 17 18.53 -3.76 -4.71
C HIS A 17 17.00 -3.74 -4.83
N ILE A 18 16.42 -4.27 -5.91
CA ILE A 18 14.96 -4.40 -6.05
C ILE A 18 14.49 -5.75 -5.50
N HIS A 19 13.49 -5.75 -4.61
CA HIS A 19 12.97 -6.96 -3.94
C HIS A 19 11.97 -7.76 -4.79
N LYS A 20 11.54 -7.21 -5.92
CA LYS A 20 10.67 -7.87 -6.89
C LYS A 20 11.52 -8.55 -7.95
N HIS A 21 11.22 -9.82 -8.23
CA HIS A 21 11.78 -10.50 -9.39
C HIS A 21 11.33 -9.82 -10.68
N GLN A 22 12.26 -9.52 -11.58
CA GLN A 22 11.96 -8.89 -12.86
C GLN A 22 13.04 -9.19 -13.89
N VAL A 23 12.60 -9.38 -15.14
CA VAL A 23 13.47 -9.59 -16.30
C VAL A 23 13.47 -8.31 -17.14
N LEU A 24 14.59 -7.60 -17.17
CA LEU A 24 14.69 -6.36 -17.93
C LEU A 24 14.98 -6.57 -19.42
N ASN A 25 15.54 -7.73 -19.77
CA ASN A 25 15.84 -8.09 -21.15
C ASN A 25 15.07 -9.37 -21.56
N PRO A 26 13.73 -9.32 -21.64
CA PRO A 26 12.93 -10.50 -21.93
C PRO A 26 13.27 -11.05 -23.31
N ASP A 27 13.37 -12.38 -23.40
CA ASP A 27 13.63 -13.15 -24.64
C ASP A 27 14.88 -12.71 -25.42
N ARG A 28 15.81 -12.02 -24.77
CA ARG A 28 17.03 -11.47 -25.38
C ARG A 28 18.29 -11.82 -24.59
N TYR A 29 19.41 -11.83 -25.30
CA TYR A 29 20.73 -12.14 -24.76
C TYR A 29 21.57 -10.86 -24.54
N PRO A 30 22.33 -10.77 -23.44
CA PRO A 30 22.28 -11.63 -22.26
C PRO A 30 21.00 -11.39 -21.43
N PRO A 31 20.53 -12.37 -20.65
CA PRO A 31 19.49 -12.12 -19.65
C PRO A 31 19.96 -11.06 -18.65
N VAL A 32 19.09 -10.09 -18.36
CA VAL A 32 19.33 -9.05 -17.37
C VAL A 32 18.22 -9.15 -16.33
N VAL A 33 18.54 -9.65 -15.14
CA VAL A 33 17.54 -10.15 -14.19
C VAL A 33 17.80 -9.62 -12.79
N TYR A 34 16.77 -9.06 -12.17
CA TYR A 34 16.74 -8.90 -10.72
C TYR A 34 16.18 -10.18 -10.11
N SER A 35 16.93 -10.79 -9.19
CA SER A 35 16.46 -11.99 -8.48
C SER A 35 15.28 -11.71 -7.56
N GLY A 36 15.14 -10.46 -7.09
CA GLY A 36 14.26 -10.14 -5.97
C GLY A 36 14.83 -10.64 -4.64
N SER A 37 14.02 -10.52 -3.59
CA SER A 37 14.31 -11.05 -2.26
C SER A 37 13.75 -12.48 -2.08
N LEU A 38 14.26 -13.20 -1.09
CA LEU A 38 13.75 -14.53 -0.70
C LEU A 38 12.49 -14.45 0.19
N GLU A 39 12.26 -13.32 0.84
CA GLU A 39 11.13 -13.07 1.73
C GLU A 39 10.47 -11.72 1.41
N ARG A 40 9.23 -11.55 1.86
CA ARG A 40 8.52 -10.26 1.79
C ARG A 40 9.00 -9.35 2.90
N ILE A 41 9.32 -8.10 2.56
CA ILE A 41 9.75 -7.11 3.55
C ILE A 41 8.55 -6.36 4.13
N ASP A 42 7.57 -6.03 3.29
CA ASP A 42 6.35 -5.33 3.68
C ASP A 42 5.12 -5.81 2.88
N PHE A 43 3.95 -5.24 3.20
CA PHE A 43 2.69 -5.55 2.54
C PHE A 43 2.60 -5.05 1.09
N GLY A 44 3.49 -4.17 0.63
CA GLY A 44 3.60 -3.81 -0.79
C GLY A 44 4.13 -4.97 -1.64
N GLU A 45 4.69 -6.00 -1.00
CA GLU A 45 5.20 -7.21 -1.64
C GLU A 45 4.29 -8.43 -1.43
N GLU A 46 3.06 -8.23 -0.94
CA GLU A 46 2.10 -9.30 -0.63
C GLU A 46 1.93 -10.29 -1.79
N ASP A 47 1.68 -9.77 -2.99
CA ASP A 47 1.45 -10.56 -4.21
C ASP A 47 2.74 -10.92 -4.98
N HIS A 48 3.90 -10.53 -4.48
CA HIS A 48 5.17 -10.83 -5.16
C HIS A 48 5.60 -12.26 -4.90
N GLU A 49 5.80 -13.02 -5.98
CA GLU A 49 6.48 -14.32 -5.90
C GLU A 49 7.94 -14.11 -5.46
N LYS A 50 8.37 -14.93 -4.51
CA LYS A 50 9.71 -14.86 -3.91
C LYS A 50 10.49 -16.11 -4.28
N GLY A 51 11.79 -15.95 -4.47
CA GLY A 51 12.61 -17.02 -5.01
C GLY A 51 14.02 -16.58 -5.34
N PHE A 52 14.70 -17.42 -6.10
CA PHE A 52 16.05 -17.16 -6.60
C PHE A 52 16.14 -17.57 -8.06
N CYS A 53 17.13 -17.03 -8.77
CA CYS A 53 17.44 -17.46 -10.13
C CYS A 53 18.43 -18.63 -10.07
N TRP A 54 18.04 -19.78 -10.62
CA TRP A 54 18.97 -20.86 -10.95
C TRP A 54 19.57 -20.57 -12.33
N VAL A 55 20.89 -20.43 -12.41
CA VAL A 55 21.60 -20.02 -13.64
C VAL A 55 22.64 -21.06 -14.00
N ASP A 56 22.48 -21.67 -15.18
CA ASP A 56 23.49 -22.53 -15.79
C ASP A 56 24.31 -21.68 -16.77
N LEU A 57 25.42 -21.15 -16.26
CA LEU A 57 26.25 -20.18 -16.96
C LEU A 57 27.19 -20.87 -17.97
N VAL A 58 26.94 -20.61 -19.25
CA VAL A 58 27.77 -21.09 -20.37
C VAL A 58 27.89 -19.96 -21.38
N ARG A 59 29.11 -19.71 -21.88
CA ARG A 59 29.36 -18.69 -22.91
C ARG A 59 28.38 -18.87 -24.07
N GLU A 60 27.64 -17.81 -24.38
CA GLU A 60 26.63 -17.73 -25.46
C GLU A 60 25.46 -18.73 -25.37
N LYS A 61 25.40 -19.53 -24.30
CA LYS A 61 24.38 -20.59 -24.10
C LYS A 61 23.84 -20.59 -22.68
N THR A 62 23.92 -19.46 -21.99
CA THR A 62 23.44 -19.37 -20.61
C THR A 62 21.94 -19.58 -20.57
N THR A 63 21.51 -20.47 -19.68
CA THR A 63 20.10 -20.69 -19.39
C THR A 63 19.85 -20.34 -17.93
N TRP A 64 18.63 -19.92 -17.63
CA TRP A 64 18.24 -19.63 -16.27
C TRP A 64 16.75 -19.89 -16.05
N SER A 65 16.37 -20.12 -14.80
CA SER A 65 14.98 -20.23 -14.37
C SER A 65 14.79 -19.58 -13.02
N PHE A 66 13.60 -19.05 -12.77
CA PHE A 66 13.23 -18.59 -11.44
C PHE A 66 12.67 -19.77 -10.65
N VAL A 67 13.23 -20.02 -9.47
CA VAL A 67 12.80 -21.08 -8.56
C VAL A 67 12.07 -20.43 -7.40
N PRO A 68 10.73 -20.58 -7.32
CA PRO A 68 9.96 -20.00 -6.23
C PRO A 68 10.27 -20.72 -4.91
N VAL A 69 10.29 -19.95 -3.82
CA VAL A 69 10.42 -20.47 -2.46
C VAL A 69 9.12 -20.31 -1.69
N LYS A 70 8.95 -21.12 -0.65
CA LYS A 70 7.81 -21.01 0.26
C LYS A 70 8.05 -19.86 1.27
N ALA A 71 8.07 -18.63 0.77
CA ALA A 71 8.17 -17.43 1.58
C ALA A 71 6.95 -17.28 2.50
N ARG A 72 7.14 -16.62 3.64
CA ARG A 72 6.05 -16.39 4.60
C ARG A 72 4.92 -15.61 3.92
N PRO A 73 3.65 -16.05 4.04
CA PRO A 73 2.54 -15.32 3.47
C PRO A 73 2.28 -14.03 4.24
N PHE A 74 1.94 -12.98 3.51
CA PHE A 74 1.37 -11.76 4.04
C PHE A 74 -0.11 -11.72 3.62
N HIS A 75 -0.98 -11.20 4.48
CA HIS A 75 -2.41 -11.07 4.20
C HIS A 75 -2.92 -9.70 4.64
N THR A 76 -3.42 -8.91 3.69
CA THR A 76 -4.23 -7.72 3.97
C THR A 76 -5.71 -8.10 3.92
N ILE A 77 -6.37 -8.10 5.08
CA ILE A 77 -7.79 -8.43 5.20
C ILE A 77 -8.56 -7.12 5.36
N LYS A 78 -9.31 -6.74 4.33
CA LYS A 78 -10.16 -5.55 4.36
C LYS A 78 -11.58 -5.94 4.74
N VAL A 79 -12.12 -5.30 5.78
CA VAL A 79 -13.49 -5.54 6.26
C VAL A 79 -14.19 -4.19 6.37
N ASP A 80 -15.30 -4.04 5.65
CA ASP A 80 -16.20 -2.91 5.80
C ASP A 80 -17.35 -3.31 6.73
N VAL A 81 -17.46 -2.64 7.88
CA VAL A 81 -18.46 -2.92 8.91
C VAL A 81 -19.43 -1.76 9.12
N ARG A 82 -19.41 -0.74 8.24
CA ARG A 82 -20.26 0.45 8.38
C ARG A 82 -21.76 0.13 8.44
N GLU A 83 -22.19 -0.85 7.65
CA GLU A 83 -23.57 -1.33 7.63
C GLU A 83 -23.84 -2.49 8.61
N ALA A 84 -22.83 -2.92 9.37
CA ALA A 84 -22.94 -4.05 10.27
C ALA A 84 -23.48 -3.62 11.64
N ALA A 85 -24.50 -4.33 12.13
CA ALA A 85 -25.04 -4.11 13.47
C ALA A 85 -24.04 -4.48 14.59
N ASP A 86 -23.22 -5.52 14.37
CA ASP A 86 -22.10 -5.90 15.25
C ASP A 86 -20.79 -5.91 14.44
N PRO A 87 -19.93 -4.89 14.61
CA PRO A 87 -18.68 -4.80 13.86
C PRO A 87 -17.72 -5.92 14.20
N THR A 88 -17.77 -6.45 15.44
CA THR A 88 -16.86 -7.53 15.86
C THR A 88 -17.23 -8.84 15.15
N ALA A 89 -18.53 -9.19 15.14
CA ALA A 89 -19.01 -10.40 14.48
C ALA A 89 -18.71 -10.40 12.97
N ALA A 90 -18.87 -9.24 12.31
CA ALA A 90 -18.57 -9.10 10.89
C ALA A 90 -17.06 -9.31 10.59
N VAL A 91 -16.17 -8.80 11.43
CA VAL A 91 -14.72 -9.05 11.30
C VAL A 91 -14.41 -10.53 11.51
N LEU A 92 -14.92 -11.14 12.58
CA LEU A 92 -14.68 -12.56 12.87
C LEU A 92 -15.15 -13.46 11.73
N ALA A 93 -16.34 -13.22 11.18
CA ALA A 93 -16.85 -13.97 10.03
C ALA A 93 -15.95 -13.86 8.78
N LYS A 94 -15.23 -12.74 8.62
CA LYS A 94 -14.28 -12.58 7.51
C LYS A 94 -12.95 -13.28 7.76
N LEU A 95 -12.55 -13.42 9.03
CA LEU A 95 -11.37 -14.16 9.43
C LEU A 95 -11.58 -15.68 9.37
N GLU A 96 -12.82 -16.14 9.55
CA GLU A 96 -13.18 -17.56 9.47
C GLU A 96 -12.80 -18.18 8.11
N GLY A 97 -12.14 -19.34 8.17
CA GLY A 97 -11.72 -20.09 6.99
C GLY A 97 -10.42 -19.62 6.34
N LEU A 98 -9.82 -18.51 6.78
CA LEU A 98 -8.52 -18.07 6.28
C LEU A 98 -7.37 -18.86 6.94
N SER A 99 -6.40 -19.28 6.12
CA SER A 99 -5.19 -19.93 6.61
C SER A 99 -4.20 -18.90 7.16
N LEU A 100 -4.41 -18.47 8.40
CA LEU A 100 -3.57 -17.46 9.05
C LEU A 100 -2.28 -18.02 9.66
N LYS A 101 -2.12 -19.35 9.71
CA LYS A 101 -1.04 -20.01 10.45
C LYS A 101 0.34 -19.53 10.02
N GLY A 102 1.05 -18.83 10.91
CA GLY A 102 2.41 -18.32 10.67
C GLY A 102 2.50 -17.16 9.66
N ALA A 103 1.37 -16.65 9.16
CA ALA A 103 1.31 -15.50 8.26
C ALA A 103 1.58 -14.18 8.98
N ILE A 104 1.94 -13.14 8.23
CA ILE A 104 1.90 -11.75 8.71
C ILE A 104 0.59 -11.12 8.22
N VAL A 105 -0.27 -10.74 9.15
CA VAL A 105 -1.64 -10.30 8.86
C VAL A 105 -1.82 -8.84 9.22
N ARG A 106 -2.50 -8.10 8.35
CA ARG A 106 -2.98 -6.75 8.63
C ARG A 106 -4.47 -6.70 8.32
N VAL A 107 -5.27 -6.45 9.35
CA VAL A 107 -6.71 -6.29 9.22
C VAL A 107 -7.01 -4.80 9.15
N LEU A 108 -7.63 -4.37 8.06
CA LEU A 108 -8.13 -3.01 7.87
C LEU A 108 -9.64 -3.05 8.07
N VAL A 109 -10.14 -2.39 9.12
CA VAL A 109 -11.57 -2.33 9.41
C VAL A 109 -12.07 -0.92 9.12
N GLN A 110 -13.05 -0.80 8.24
CA GLN A 110 -13.73 0.45 7.94
C GLN A 110 -15.01 0.54 8.77
N LEU A 111 -15.14 1.59 9.57
CA LEU A 111 -16.22 1.73 10.55
C LEU A 111 -16.67 3.19 10.70
N GLN A 112 -17.90 3.38 11.19
CA GLN A 112 -18.40 4.69 11.61
C GLN A 112 -17.86 5.07 13.00
N ALA A 113 -17.87 6.36 13.35
CA ALA A 113 -17.33 6.85 14.63
C ALA A 113 -17.98 6.17 15.85
N GLU A 114 -19.28 5.90 15.78
CA GLU A 114 -20.05 5.26 16.85
C GLU A 114 -19.68 3.78 17.04
N GLN A 115 -19.24 3.13 15.96
CA GLN A 115 -18.87 1.72 15.95
C GLN A 115 -17.45 1.48 16.47
N GLU A 116 -16.61 2.51 16.52
CA GLU A 116 -15.22 2.40 17.01
C GLU A 116 -15.16 1.90 18.44
N VAL A 117 -16.04 2.43 19.29
CA VAL A 117 -16.13 2.07 20.70
C VAL A 117 -16.73 0.67 20.88
N ALA A 118 -17.56 0.22 19.93
CA ALA A 118 -18.22 -1.09 19.97
C ALA A 118 -17.33 -2.25 19.49
N LEU A 119 -16.22 -1.96 18.80
CA LEU A 119 -15.32 -2.98 18.28
C LEU A 119 -14.49 -3.62 19.41
N ARG A 120 -14.69 -4.93 19.62
CA ARG A 120 -13.99 -5.71 20.65
C ARG A 120 -12.67 -6.26 20.12
N GLU A 121 -11.63 -5.44 20.17
CA GLU A 121 -10.27 -5.79 19.70
C GLU A 121 -9.75 -7.10 20.28
N ARG A 122 -10.03 -7.39 21.55
CA ARG A 122 -9.62 -8.65 22.21
C ARG A 122 -10.14 -9.91 21.50
N GLU A 123 -11.37 -9.86 20.97
CA GLU A 123 -11.94 -11.01 20.25
C GLU A 123 -11.28 -11.19 18.88
N VAL A 124 -10.99 -10.07 18.21
CA VAL A 124 -10.27 -10.05 16.93
C VAL A 124 -8.84 -10.57 17.11
N ASP A 125 -8.13 -10.10 18.14
CA ASP A 125 -6.78 -10.58 18.46
C ASP A 125 -6.75 -12.08 18.75
N LEU A 126 -7.77 -12.59 19.47
CA LEU A 126 -7.87 -14.01 19.78
C LEU A 126 -8.05 -14.84 18.51
N ALA A 127 -8.83 -14.37 17.54
CA ALA A 127 -8.97 -15.01 16.22
C ALA A 127 -7.67 -14.96 15.39
N LEU A 128 -6.81 -13.97 15.63
CA LEU A 128 -5.54 -13.79 14.92
C LEU A 128 -4.34 -14.48 15.60
N THR A 129 -4.53 -15.16 16.73
CA THR A 129 -3.45 -15.82 17.50
C THR A 129 -2.63 -16.85 16.72
N MET A 130 -3.22 -17.47 15.68
CA MET A 130 -2.50 -18.43 14.84
C MET A 130 -1.51 -17.74 13.87
N ALA A 131 -1.64 -16.44 13.65
CA ALA A 131 -0.72 -15.66 12.84
C ALA A 131 0.66 -15.56 13.50
N GLY A 132 1.70 -15.49 12.67
CA GLY A 132 3.05 -15.19 13.17
C GLY A 132 3.16 -13.75 13.66
N HIS A 133 2.39 -12.85 13.05
CA HIS A 133 2.18 -11.48 13.50
C HIS A 133 0.84 -10.97 12.96
N ALA A 134 0.14 -10.14 13.73
CA ALA A 134 -1.11 -9.54 13.34
C ALA A 134 -1.18 -8.08 13.79
N SER A 135 -1.80 -7.24 12.97
CA SER A 135 -2.09 -5.84 13.30
C SER A 135 -3.51 -5.49 12.88
N LEU A 136 -4.21 -4.74 13.73
CA LEU A 136 -5.54 -4.22 13.47
C LEU A 136 -5.44 -2.71 13.23
N ILE A 137 -5.93 -2.25 12.08
CA ILE A 137 -5.99 -0.83 11.72
C ILE A 137 -7.46 -0.45 11.54
N ARG A 138 -7.86 0.62 12.22
CA ARG A 138 -9.19 1.19 12.20
C ARG A 138 -9.20 2.37 11.24
N GLU A 139 -10.00 2.28 10.19
CA GLU A 139 -10.31 3.38 9.29
C GLU A 139 -11.69 3.91 9.68
N VAL A 140 -11.70 4.89 10.59
CA VAL A 140 -12.93 5.53 11.03
C VAL A 140 -13.34 6.54 9.96
N GLU A 141 -14.45 6.27 9.29
CA GLU A 141 -15.13 7.27 8.50
C GLU A 141 -15.75 8.24 9.51
N THR A 142 -15.02 9.32 9.79
CA THR A 142 -15.66 10.51 10.34
C THR A 142 -16.63 10.98 9.25
N GLU A 143 -17.90 11.20 9.61
CA GLU A 143 -18.74 12.09 8.82
C GLU A 143 -17.91 13.34 8.61
N ALA A 144 -17.38 13.48 7.39
CA ALA A 144 -16.53 14.59 7.07
C ALA A 144 -17.37 15.83 7.32
N ARG A 145 -16.96 16.60 8.34
CA ARG A 145 -17.20 18.04 8.45
C ARG A 145 -17.46 18.57 7.06
N ALA A 146 -18.71 18.93 6.79
CA ALA A 146 -19.19 19.55 5.57
C ALA A 146 -18.19 19.40 4.42
N ARG A 147 -18.24 18.27 3.70
CA ARG A 147 -17.73 18.24 2.32
C ARG A 147 -18.18 19.56 1.72
N LEU A 148 -17.24 20.35 1.21
CA LEU A 148 -17.51 21.54 0.41
C LEU A 148 -18.68 21.20 -0.52
N GLY A 149 -19.88 21.62 -0.13
CA GLY A 149 -21.11 20.99 -0.61
C GLY A 149 -21.19 21.06 -2.12
N ASP A 150 -21.67 20.02 -2.79
CA ASP A 150 -22.07 19.96 -4.22
C ASP A 150 -21.35 20.90 -5.20
N LEU A 151 -20.04 21.11 -5.07
CA LEU A 151 -19.31 22.08 -5.87
C LEU A 151 -18.17 21.39 -6.61
N GLU A 152 -18.16 21.57 -7.93
CA GLU A 152 -17.12 21.08 -8.83
C GLU A 152 -15.82 21.87 -8.56
N PRO A 153 -14.78 21.23 -7.96
CA PRO A 153 -13.53 21.91 -7.61
C PRO A 153 -12.82 22.52 -8.84
N GLU A 154 -13.15 22.00 -10.01
CA GLU A 154 -12.63 22.39 -11.33
C GLU A 154 -13.07 23.79 -11.75
N THR A 155 -14.11 24.35 -11.12
CA THR A 155 -14.63 25.71 -11.40
C THR A 155 -14.02 26.77 -10.48
N LEU A 156 -13.25 26.38 -9.47
CA LEU A 156 -12.73 27.29 -8.44
C LEU A 156 -11.26 27.63 -8.69
N THR A 157 -10.92 28.89 -8.43
CA THR A 157 -9.52 29.32 -8.42
C THR A 157 -8.77 28.75 -7.21
N PRO A 158 -7.44 28.62 -7.28
CA PRO A 158 -6.64 28.15 -6.14
C PRO A 158 -6.86 28.97 -4.85
N LEU A 159 -7.08 30.28 -4.96
CA LEU A 159 -7.35 31.15 -3.80
C LEU A 159 -8.73 30.89 -3.19
N GLU A 160 -9.76 30.68 -4.01
CA GLU A 160 -11.11 30.35 -3.52
C GLU A 160 -11.14 28.98 -2.81
N LEU A 161 -10.34 28.02 -3.29
CA LEU A 161 -10.18 26.72 -2.60
C LEU A 161 -9.50 26.90 -1.23
N VAL A 162 -8.48 27.74 -1.14
CA VAL A 162 -7.77 28.04 0.11
C VAL A 162 -8.66 28.79 1.11
N GLU A 163 -9.40 29.80 0.65
CA GLU A 163 -10.38 30.53 1.48
C GLU A 163 -11.41 29.58 2.10
N ARG A 164 -11.96 28.69 1.28
CA ARG A 164 -12.96 27.73 1.72
C ARG A 164 -12.40 26.66 2.65
N TYR A 165 -11.14 26.26 2.46
CA TYR A 165 -10.44 25.40 3.40
C TYR A 165 -10.27 26.08 4.78
N PHE A 166 -9.96 27.37 4.82
CA PHE A 166 -9.88 28.10 6.08
C PHE A 166 -11.24 28.26 6.75
N LYS A 167 -12.30 28.55 5.97
CA LYS A 167 -13.68 28.59 6.48
C LYS A 167 -14.15 27.24 7.04
N SER A 168 -13.81 26.12 6.41
CA SER A 168 -14.15 24.78 6.93
C SER A 168 -13.39 24.39 8.21
N ARG A 169 -12.34 25.14 8.54
CA ARG A 169 -11.56 25.05 9.78
C ARG A 169 -11.98 26.08 10.83
N GLU A 170 -13.13 26.75 10.64
CA GLU A 170 -13.67 27.80 11.53
C GLU A 170 -12.71 28.99 11.69
N VAL A 171 -11.90 29.28 10.66
CA VAL A 171 -11.02 30.45 10.63
C VAL A 171 -11.77 31.61 9.97
N GLU A 172 -12.11 32.63 10.76
CA GLU A 172 -12.91 33.78 10.34
C GLU A 172 -12.26 35.12 10.75
N GLY A 173 -12.75 36.21 10.18
CA GLY A 173 -12.33 37.58 10.51
C GLY A 173 -10.92 37.92 10.07
N GLU A 174 -10.24 38.82 10.80
CA GLU A 174 -8.91 39.36 10.45
C GLU A 174 -7.85 38.27 10.21
N ARG A 175 -8.02 37.10 10.85
CA ARG A 175 -7.11 35.96 10.68
C ARG A 175 -7.26 35.29 9.32
N LEU A 176 -8.48 35.23 8.77
CA LEU A 176 -8.73 34.70 7.44
C LEU A 176 -8.07 35.60 6.38
N ASP A 177 -8.28 36.92 6.50
CA ASP A 177 -7.73 37.89 5.56
C ASP A 177 -6.19 37.86 5.55
N ALA A 178 -5.56 37.82 6.72
CA ALA A 178 -4.11 37.71 6.84
C ALA A 178 -3.53 36.43 6.21
N LEU A 179 -4.25 35.31 6.33
CA LEU A 179 -3.84 34.03 5.75
C LEU A 179 -4.05 33.98 4.24
N LEU A 180 -5.08 34.64 3.72
CA LEU A 180 -5.32 34.75 2.28
C LEU A 180 -4.25 35.59 1.59
N VAL A 181 -3.85 36.71 2.19
CA VAL A 181 -2.74 37.53 1.67
C VAL A 181 -1.45 36.71 1.59
N LYS A 182 -1.14 35.92 2.63
CA LYS A 182 0.04 35.05 2.63
C LYS A 182 -0.06 33.91 1.61
N ALA A 183 -1.25 33.35 1.43
CA ALA A 183 -1.47 32.33 0.41
C ALA A 183 -1.30 32.89 -1.01
N GLU A 184 -1.77 34.11 -1.26
CA GLU A 184 -1.61 34.79 -2.55
C GLU A 184 -0.14 35.05 -2.88
N GLU A 185 0.65 35.54 -1.92
CA GLU A 185 2.11 35.74 -2.07
C GLU A 185 2.80 34.42 -2.48
N LEU A 186 2.50 33.31 -1.80
CA LEU A 186 3.11 32.00 -2.07
C LEU A 186 2.69 31.39 -3.41
N VAL A 187 1.45 31.65 -3.86
CA VAL A 187 0.95 31.18 -5.16
C VAL A 187 1.58 31.97 -6.31
N GLN A 188 1.92 33.24 -6.09
CA GLN A 188 2.58 34.10 -7.07
C GLN A 188 4.11 33.91 -7.12
N GLU A 189 4.73 33.34 -6.08
CA GLU A 189 6.19 33.12 -5.96
C GLU A 189 6.76 32.01 -6.88
N ARG A 190 6.09 31.71 -8.00
CA ARG A 190 6.41 30.58 -8.88
C ARG A 190 7.38 30.90 -10.01
#